data_AF-A0A9P9R8A3-F1
#
_entry.id   AF-A0A9P9R8A3-F1
#
_cell.length_a   1.000
_cell.length_b   1.000
_cell.length_c   1.000
_cell.angle_alpha   90.00
_cell.angle_beta   90.00
_cell.angle_gamma   90.00
#
_symmetry.space_group_name_H-M   'P 1'
#
loop_
_entity.id
_entity.type
_entity.pdbx_description
1 polymer ?
#
loop_
_entity_poly.entity_id
_entity_poly.type
_entity_poly.pdbx_seq_one_letter_code
_entity_poly.pdbx_strand_id
1 'polypeptide(L)'
;MGSCANCGKDATVGCPHCMGAPEYRDGDDVTSFWCSPECKAAHEPTHQEYCYNKQRRKTLLRTAKLLKAALLSYKEVVYDIHVTKIEHDEDNGTLVLTHTPNRIERHPFPSHLTRIENHKEAALLVNQCTMSISLLGPMARNLLAGIVSRMDVAVVEIQNPPFPVRLHPPDSAVSDRVFHTIVEATLDSSGERWLIDITGCQYGFRDILLPLEKYMTQNNCSSYELLQPYGHTETTDQDELPRSPFFILTGGPNERQLADIEIEKGYRRHFATLVRALFYQVLTQGSDAHFAAVLDNLAHKVITHMSSYRPQMGAYRERTTH
;
A
#
# COMPACT_ATOMS: atom_id res chain seq x y z
N MET A 1 -11.85 -30.12 0.30
CA MET A 1 -12.81 -31.00 1.01
C MET A 1 -12.77 -30.62 2.47
N GLY A 2 -13.92 -30.54 3.12
CA GLY A 2 -14.04 -30.25 4.55
C GLY A 2 -15.23 -31.02 5.13
N SER A 3 -15.43 -30.91 6.45
CA SER A 3 -16.59 -31.48 7.14
C SER A 3 -17.76 -30.50 7.10
N CYS A 4 -18.98 -31.02 6.88
CA CYS A 4 -20.21 -30.25 6.89
C CYS A 4 -20.44 -29.64 8.27
N ALA A 5 -20.50 -28.31 8.35
CA ALA A 5 -20.64 -27.57 9.61
C ALA A 5 -21.93 -27.89 10.38
N ASN A 6 -22.94 -28.49 9.71
CA ASN A 6 -24.19 -28.88 10.35
C ASN A 6 -24.23 -30.35 10.79
N CYS A 7 -23.74 -31.29 9.96
CA CYS A 7 -23.97 -32.73 10.17
C CYS A 7 -22.70 -33.58 10.19
N GLY A 8 -21.51 -32.99 10.03
CA GLY A 8 -20.21 -33.66 10.11
C GLY A 8 -19.80 -34.49 8.88
N LYS A 9 -20.69 -34.70 7.91
CA LYS A 9 -20.40 -35.45 6.67
C LYS A 9 -19.42 -34.71 5.75
N ASP A 10 -18.78 -35.43 4.84
CA ASP A 10 -17.93 -34.81 3.82
C ASP A 10 -18.69 -33.77 2.99
N ALA A 11 -18.03 -32.64 2.77
CA ALA A 11 -18.56 -31.50 2.06
C ALA A 11 -17.47 -30.86 1.17
N THR A 12 -17.89 -30.41 -0.01
CA THR A 12 -17.02 -29.74 -0.99
C THR A 12 -17.44 -28.30 -1.24
N VAL A 13 -18.67 -27.93 -0.87
CA VAL A 13 -19.22 -26.60 -1.09
C VAL A 13 -18.96 -25.75 0.15
N GLY A 14 -17.96 -24.87 0.06
CA GLY A 14 -17.67 -23.88 1.09
C GLY A 14 -18.47 -22.59 0.90
N CYS A 15 -18.58 -21.78 1.94
CA CYS A 15 -19.23 -20.48 1.86
C CYS A 15 -18.45 -19.53 0.95
N PRO A 16 -19.02 -19.08 -0.20
CA PRO A 16 -18.30 -18.24 -1.15
C PRO A 16 -18.01 -16.83 -0.61
N HIS A 17 -18.73 -16.41 0.43
CA HIS A 17 -18.61 -15.08 1.01
C HIS A 17 -17.44 -14.96 2.01
N CYS A 18 -17.23 -15.97 2.86
CA CYS A 18 -16.17 -15.93 3.87
C CYS A 18 -14.90 -16.70 3.47
N MET A 19 -14.96 -17.58 2.45
CA MET A 19 -13.80 -18.31 1.97
C MET A 19 -12.70 -17.36 1.47
N GLY A 20 -11.46 -17.62 1.88
CA GLY A 20 -10.28 -16.83 1.52
C GLY A 20 -10.16 -15.50 2.28
N ALA A 21 -10.92 -15.31 3.36
CA ALA A 21 -10.71 -14.19 4.27
C ALA A 21 -9.44 -14.42 5.12
N PRO A 22 -8.62 -13.38 5.37
CA PRO A 22 -7.39 -13.52 6.14
C PRO A 22 -7.64 -13.90 7.61
N GLU A 23 -6.65 -14.54 8.21
CA GLU A 23 -6.64 -14.90 9.62
C GLU A 23 -6.42 -13.68 10.51
N TYR A 24 -7.23 -13.56 11.57
CA TYR A 24 -6.95 -12.60 12.64
C TYR A 24 -6.15 -13.26 13.77
N ARG A 25 -6.54 -14.48 14.13
CA ARG A 25 -5.81 -15.38 15.01
C ARG A 25 -5.49 -16.65 14.24
N ASP A 26 -4.36 -17.27 14.57
CA ASP A 26 -3.93 -18.50 13.90
C ASP A 26 -5.01 -19.59 14.04
N GLY A 27 -5.39 -20.19 12.91
CA GLY A 27 -6.43 -21.21 12.84
C GLY A 27 -7.87 -20.69 12.83
N ASP A 28 -8.09 -19.38 12.70
CA ASP A 28 -9.44 -18.82 12.60
C ASP A 28 -9.98 -18.76 11.16
N ASP A 29 -9.21 -19.16 10.13
CA ASP A 29 -9.59 -19.22 8.70
C ASP A 29 -10.54 -20.35 8.31
N VAL A 30 -10.97 -21.16 9.28
CA VAL A 30 -11.82 -22.34 9.06
C VAL A 30 -13.05 -21.98 8.24
N THR A 31 -13.04 -22.39 6.97
CA THR A 31 -14.16 -22.16 6.06
C THR A 31 -15.30 -23.10 6.41
N SER A 32 -16.52 -22.56 6.56
CA SER A 32 -17.70 -23.40 6.72
C SER A 32 -18.05 -24.09 5.40
N PHE A 33 -18.18 -25.42 5.44
CA PHE A 33 -18.64 -26.26 4.32
C PHE A 33 -20.00 -26.87 4.60
N TRP A 34 -20.77 -27.16 3.56
CA TRP A 34 -22.04 -27.86 3.67
C TRP A 34 -22.17 -28.96 2.61
N CYS A 35 -22.76 -30.09 3.01
CA CYS A 35 -23.04 -31.19 2.10
C CYS A 35 -24.33 -30.99 1.29
N SER A 36 -25.21 -30.08 1.73
CA SER A 36 -26.48 -29.79 1.06
C SER A 36 -27.02 -28.39 1.39
N PRO A 37 -27.93 -27.83 0.56
CA PRO A 37 -28.60 -26.56 0.85
C PRO A 37 -29.37 -26.55 2.18
N GLU A 38 -29.94 -27.69 2.58
CA GLU A 38 -30.68 -27.82 3.84
C GLU A 38 -29.74 -27.71 5.04
N CYS A 39 -28.56 -28.34 4.96
CA CYS A 39 -27.53 -28.19 5.99
C CYS A 39 -27.01 -26.75 6.08
N LYS A 40 -26.94 -26.03 4.96
CA LYS A 40 -26.62 -24.61 4.95
C LYS A 40 -27.69 -23.81 5.67
N ALA A 41 -28.96 -23.97 5.28
CA ALA A 41 -30.08 -23.25 5.88
C ALA A 41 -30.20 -23.50 7.39
N ALA A 42 -29.93 -24.72 7.85
CA ALA A 42 -29.94 -25.08 9.26
C ALA A 42 -28.78 -24.42 10.06
N HIS A 43 -27.60 -24.25 9.44
CA HIS A 43 -26.42 -23.64 10.07
C HIS A 43 -26.38 -22.11 9.91
N GLU A 44 -27.17 -21.53 9.00
CA GLU A 44 -27.17 -20.09 8.70
C GLU A 44 -27.29 -19.19 9.96
N PRO A 45 -28.19 -19.46 10.93
CA PRO A 45 -28.35 -18.59 12.09
C PRO A 45 -27.08 -18.44 12.94
N THR A 46 -26.28 -19.50 13.05
CA THR A 46 -25.00 -19.48 13.80
C THR A 46 -23.83 -19.06 12.92
N HIS A 47 -23.95 -19.18 11.60
CA HIS A 47 -22.92 -18.79 10.64
C HIS A 47 -22.90 -17.29 10.37
N GLN A 48 -24.05 -16.62 10.43
CA GLN A 48 -24.23 -15.28 9.89
C GLN A 48 -23.24 -14.25 10.44
N GLU A 49 -23.10 -14.16 11.77
CA GLU A 49 -22.18 -13.19 12.41
C GLU A 49 -20.71 -13.49 12.08
N TYR A 50 -20.33 -14.76 12.14
CA TYR A 50 -18.99 -15.22 11.76
C TYR A 50 -18.67 -14.88 10.29
N CYS A 51 -19.62 -15.17 9.40
CA CYS A 51 -19.52 -14.88 7.97
C CYS A 51 -19.38 -13.38 7.71
N TYR A 52 -20.17 -12.57 8.42
CA TYR A 52 -20.14 -11.12 8.30
C TYR A 52 -18.76 -10.55 8.64
N ASN A 53 -18.15 -10.95 9.76
CA ASN A 53 -16.81 -10.49 10.13
C ASN A 53 -15.75 -10.94 9.10
N LYS A 54 -15.81 -12.20 8.63
CA LYS A 54 -14.90 -12.71 7.60
C LYS A 54 -15.02 -11.97 6.26
N GLN A 55 -16.23 -11.61 5.84
CA GLN A 55 -16.44 -10.80 4.64
C GLN A 55 -15.77 -9.42 4.73
N ARG A 56 -15.78 -8.80 5.92
CA ARG A 56 -15.10 -7.52 6.16
C ARG A 56 -13.59 -7.67 6.10
N ARG A 57 -13.03 -8.73 6.69
CA ARG A 57 -11.61 -9.07 6.56
C ARG A 57 -11.21 -9.29 5.10
N LYS A 58 -12.03 -9.99 4.32
CA LYS A 58 -11.80 -10.19 2.88
C LYS A 58 -11.84 -8.86 2.11
N THR A 59 -12.80 -7.99 2.42
CA THR A 59 -12.89 -6.64 1.86
C THR A 59 -11.67 -5.79 2.19
N LEU A 60 -11.16 -5.89 3.42
CA LEU A 60 -9.95 -5.20 3.87
C LEU A 60 -8.72 -5.67 3.07
N LEU A 61 -8.55 -6.98 2.89
CA LEU A 61 -7.46 -7.53 2.07
C LEU A 61 -7.56 -7.08 0.62
N ARG A 62 -8.76 -7.14 0.02
CA ARG A 62 -9.00 -6.67 -1.34
C ARG A 62 -8.68 -5.19 -1.48
N THR A 63 -9.03 -4.38 -0.48
CA THR A 63 -8.67 -2.96 -0.45
C THR A 63 -7.16 -2.77 -0.43
N ALA A 64 -6.44 -3.44 0.48
CA ALA A 64 -4.97 -3.37 0.52
C ALA A 64 -4.34 -3.72 -0.84
N LYS A 65 -4.85 -4.75 -1.53
CA LYS A 65 -4.39 -5.12 -2.89
C LYS A 65 -4.65 -4.03 -3.93
N LEU A 66 -5.84 -3.42 -3.92
CA LEU A 66 -6.18 -2.31 -4.84
C LEU A 66 -5.27 -1.10 -4.59
N LEU A 67 -5.01 -0.77 -3.32
CA LEU A 67 -4.14 0.34 -2.93
C LEU A 67 -2.69 0.10 -3.40
N LYS A 68 -2.15 -1.11 -3.16
CA LYS A 68 -0.80 -1.47 -3.64
C LYS A 68 -0.70 -1.45 -5.16
N ALA A 69 -1.69 -2.02 -5.87
CA ALA A 69 -1.72 -2.01 -7.33
C ALA A 69 -1.76 -0.59 -7.90
N ALA A 70 -2.57 0.30 -7.30
CA ALA A 70 -2.64 1.70 -7.70
C ALA A 70 -1.31 2.42 -7.46
N LEU A 71 -0.67 2.19 -6.32
CA LEU A 71 0.62 2.80 -5.97
C LEU A 71 1.74 2.37 -6.93
N LEU A 72 1.88 1.07 -7.15
CA LEU A 72 2.89 0.53 -8.07
C LEU A 72 2.68 1.08 -9.48
N SER A 73 1.43 1.07 -9.96
CA SER A 73 1.08 1.60 -11.28
C SER A 73 1.34 3.11 -11.41
N TYR A 74 1.11 3.88 -10.33
CA TYR A 74 1.47 5.30 -10.28
C TYR A 74 2.98 5.47 -10.38
N LYS A 75 3.77 4.72 -9.59
CA LYS A 75 5.24 4.80 -9.58
C LYS A 75 5.89 4.26 -10.84
N GLU A 76 5.23 3.37 -11.59
CA GLU A 76 5.73 2.95 -12.90
C GLU A 76 5.76 4.09 -13.92
N VAL A 77 4.87 5.08 -13.79
CA VAL A 77 4.79 6.23 -14.70
C VAL A 77 5.45 7.47 -14.10
N VAL A 78 5.29 7.66 -12.79
CA VAL A 78 5.77 8.81 -12.01
C VAL A 78 6.85 8.33 -11.05
N TYR A 79 8.02 8.04 -11.61
CA TYR A 79 9.21 7.68 -10.86
C TYR A 79 10.13 8.89 -10.74
N ASP A 80 10.61 9.15 -9.53
CA ASP A 80 11.39 10.31 -9.12
C ASP A 80 12.86 9.97 -8.83
N ILE A 81 13.17 8.68 -8.68
CA ILE A 81 14.53 8.21 -8.45
C ILE A 81 15.18 7.85 -9.79
N HIS A 82 16.26 8.54 -10.14
CA HIS A 82 16.97 8.32 -11.40
C HIS A 82 17.94 7.15 -11.30
N VAL A 83 17.37 5.95 -11.15
CA VAL A 83 18.12 4.71 -11.03
C VAL A 83 18.76 4.36 -12.37
N THR A 84 20.05 4.06 -12.32
CA THR A 84 20.90 3.65 -13.45
C THR A 84 21.27 2.18 -13.37
N LYS A 85 21.17 1.58 -12.17
CA LYS A 85 21.49 0.18 -11.92
C LYS A 85 20.71 -0.36 -10.73
N ILE A 86 20.26 -1.60 -10.81
CA ILE A 86 19.66 -2.36 -9.71
C ILE A 86 20.45 -3.65 -9.56
N GLU A 87 21.09 -3.84 -8.41
CA GLU A 87 21.90 -5.02 -8.11
C GLU A 87 21.47 -5.66 -6.81
N HIS A 88 21.47 -6.99 -6.77
CA HIS A 88 21.28 -7.73 -5.54
C HIS A 88 22.63 -8.25 -5.08
N ASP A 89 23.05 -7.82 -3.90
CA ASP A 89 24.23 -8.32 -3.23
C ASP A 89 23.86 -9.64 -2.54
N GLU A 90 24.28 -10.77 -3.15
CA GLU A 90 23.96 -12.10 -2.65
C GLU A 90 24.64 -12.41 -1.30
N ASP A 91 25.74 -11.73 -0.96
CA ASP A 91 26.50 -11.99 0.26
C ASP A 91 25.79 -11.43 1.50
N ASN A 92 25.07 -10.33 1.36
CA ASN A 92 24.36 -9.69 2.48
C ASN A 92 22.84 -9.50 2.25
N GLY A 93 22.29 -9.96 1.13
CA GLY A 93 20.87 -9.90 0.80
C GLY A 93 20.33 -8.49 0.52
N THR A 94 21.20 -7.51 0.26
CA THR A 94 20.82 -6.10 0.05
C THR A 94 20.51 -5.83 -1.42
N LEU A 95 19.44 -5.08 -1.69
CA LEU A 95 19.19 -4.51 -3.01
C LEU A 95 19.81 -3.11 -3.11
N VAL A 96 20.79 -2.95 -3.99
CA VAL A 96 21.49 -1.68 -4.22
C VAL A 96 20.96 -1.01 -5.47
N LEU A 97 20.51 0.24 -5.31
CA LEU A 97 19.99 1.10 -6.36
C LEU A 97 21.01 2.20 -6.61
N THR A 98 21.77 2.08 -7.70
CA THR A 98 22.66 3.16 -8.12
C THR A 98 21.86 4.25 -8.82
N HIS A 99 21.94 5.49 -8.35
CA HIS A 99 21.12 6.58 -8.87
C HIS A 99 21.88 7.89 -9.05
N THR A 100 21.27 8.82 -9.80
CA THR A 100 21.80 10.18 -9.96
C THR A 100 21.02 11.14 -9.05
N PRO A 101 21.61 11.62 -7.93
CA PRO A 101 20.90 12.47 -6.97
C PRO A 101 20.57 13.85 -7.55
N ASN A 102 19.68 14.58 -6.87
CA ASN A 102 19.30 15.97 -7.15
C ASN A 102 18.65 16.20 -8.53
N ARG A 103 17.94 15.21 -9.06
CA ARG A 103 17.11 15.36 -10.26
C ARG A 103 15.63 15.48 -9.86
N ILE A 104 14.92 16.39 -10.54
CA ILE A 104 13.51 16.74 -10.24
C ILE A 104 12.55 16.12 -11.26
N GLU A 105 13.08 15.63 -12.37
CA GLU A 105 12.27 15.06 -13.44
C GLU A 105 11.50 13.83 -12.93
N ARG A 106 10.26 13.68 -13.39
CA ARG A 106 9.52 12.44 -13.24
C ARG A 106 9.61 11.67 -14.54
N HIS A 107 9.93 10.39 -14.46
CA HIS A 107 10.08 9.53 -15.62
C HIS A 107 9.45 8.16 -15.36
N PRO A 108 9.19 7.36 -16.41
CA PRO A 108 8.79 5.97 -16.22
C PRO A 108 9.88 5.18 -15.49
N PHE A 109 9.48 4.20 -14.70
CA PHE A 109 10.42 3.28 -14.06
C PHE A 109 11.26 2.55 -15.12
N PRO A 110 12.60 2.48 -14.96
CA PRO A 110 13.48 1.81 -15.92
C PRO A 110 13.38 0.28 -15.79
N SER A 111 12.27 -0.29 -16.26
CA SER A 111 11.92 -1.72 -16.12
C SER A 111 12.93 -2.69 -16.71
N HIS A 112 13.81 -2.24 -17.60
CA HIS A 112 14.90 -3.05 -18.14
C HIS A 112 16.01 -3.34 -17.12
N LEU A 113 16.10 -2.59 -16.01
CA LEU A 113 17.14 -2.76 -15.00
C LEU A 113 16.93 -3.98 -14.09
N THR A 114 15.72 -4.54 -14.03
CA THR A 114 15.46 -5.78 -13.31
C THR A 114 14.28 -6.53 -13.92
N ARG A 115 14.38 -7.86 -13.96
CA ARG A 115 13.28 -8.76 -14.32
C ARG A 115 12.68 -9.49 -13.11
N ILE A 116 13.23 -9.24 -11.92
CA ILE A 116 12.79 -9.87 -10.67
C ILE A 116 11.73 -8.96 -10.06
N GLU A 117 10.49 -9.46 -9.98
CA GLU A 117 9.34 -8.65 -9.58
C GLU A 117 9.50 -8.07 -8.17
N ASN A 118 10.00 -8.85 -7.21
CA ASN A 118 10.25 -8.36 -5.85
C ASN A 118 11.26 -7.20 -5.83
N HIS A 119 12.29 -7.24 -6.69
CA HIS A 119 13.28 -6.16 -6.78
C HIS A 119 12.66 -4.92 -7.41
N LYS A 120 11.79 -5.11 -8.41
CA LYS A 120 11.03 -4.02 -9.04
C LYS A 120 10.11 -3.34 -8.02
N GLU A 121 9.30 -4.09 -7.29
CA GLU A 121 8.41 -3.53 -6.27
C GLU A 121 9.18 -2.79 -5.17
N ALA A 122 10.25 -3.40 -4.66
CA ALA A 122 11.11 -2.77 -3.66
C ALA A 122 11.74 -1.47 -4.19
N ALA A 123 12.19 -1.45 -5.44
CA ALA A 123 12.76 -0.25 -6.06
C ALA A 123 11.73 0.84 -6.36
N LEU A 124 10.50 0.46 -6.73
CA LEU A 124 9.40 1.40 -6.94
C LEU A 124 8.96 2.09 -5.64
N LEU A 125 9.00 1.35 -4.52
CA LEU A 125 8.40 1.77 -3.25
C LEU A 125 9.42 2.17 -2.16
N VAL A 126 10.72 2.14 -2.45
CA VAL A 126 11.76 2.61 -1.53
C VAL A 126 11.52 4.09 -1.16
N ASN A 127 11.51 4.36 0.14
CA ASN A 127 11.24 5.68 0.73
C ASN A 127 9.87 6.27 0.36
N GLN A 128 8.91 5.45 -0.07
CA GLN A 128 7.56 5.92 -0.46
C GLN A 128 6.50 5.76 0.63
N CYS A 129 6.87 5.25 1.83
CA CYS A 129 5.91 4.94 2.90
C CYS A 129 5.04 6.16 3.29
N THR A 130 5.65 7.31 3.57
CA THR A 130 4.91 8.55 3.91
C THR A 130 4.09 9.10 2.74
N MET A 131 4.65 9.08 1.52
CA MET A 131 3.90 9.48 0.32
C MET A 131 2.63 8.65 0.15
N SER A 132 2.73 7.33 0.35
CA SER A 132 1.63 6.40 0.12
C SER A 132 0.39 6.72 0.96
N ILE A 133 0.59 7.22 2.19
CA ILE A 133 -0.46 7.68 3.10
C ILE A 133 -1.25 8.81 2.45
N SER A 134 -0.58 9.89 2.03
CA SER A 134 -1.28 11.02 1.42
C SER A 134 -1.90 10.66 0.08
N LEU A 135 -1.10 10.10 -0.85
CA LEU A 135 -1.52 9.81 -2.22
C LEU A 135 -2.78 8.95 -2.27
N LEU A 136 -2.89 7.96 -1.37
CA LEU A 136 -3.96 6.96 -1.39
C LEU A 136 -5.03 7.18 -0.31
N GLY A 137 -4.87 8.20 0.55
CA GLY A 137 -5.80 8.52 1.63
C GLY A 137 -7.26 8.57 1.18
N PRO A 138 -7.61 9.36 0.14
CA PRO A 138 -8.97 9.42 -0.38
C PRO A 138 -9.48 8.07 -0.89
N MET A 139 -8.64 7.29 -1.58
CA MET A 139 -9.00 5.98 -2.11
C MET A 139 -9.27 4.97 -1.00
N ALA A 140 -8.40 4.90 0.01
CA ALA A 140 -8.54 4.01 1.15
C ALA A 140 -9.81 4.30 1.96
N ARG A 141 -10.08 5.59 2.25
CA ARG A 141 -11.30 6.00 2.96
C ARG A 141 -12.58 5.63 2.22
N ASN A 142 -12.61 5.79 0.91
CA ASN A 142 -13.79 5.43 0.12
C ASN A 142 -14.00 3.91 0.04
N LEU A 143 -12.92 3.13 -0.13
CA LEU A 143 -13.00 1.66 -0.20
C LEU A 143 -13.40 1.01 1.14
N LEU A 144 -13.02 1.63 2.26
CA LEU A 144 -13.28 1.10 3.61
C LEU A 144 -14.46 1.77 4.31
N ALA A 145 -15.19 2.66 3.64
CA ALA A 145 -16.39 3.28 4.17
C ALA A 145 -17.42 2.20 4.57
N GLY A 146 -17.83 2.22 5.84
CA GLY A 146 -18.75 1.22 6.40
C GLY A 146 -18.14 -0.16 6.63
N ILE A 147 -16.82 -0.33 6.44
CA ILE A 147 -16.03 -1.54 6.74
C ILE A 147 -15.21 -1.38 8.03
N VAL A 148 -14.65 -0.19 8.23
CA VAL A 148 -13.84 0.14 9.40
C VAL A 148 -14.53 1.22 10.23
N SER A 149 -14.41 1.13 11.55
CA SER A 149 -14.88 2.17 12.47
C SER A 149 -13.87 3.30 12.64
N ARG A 150 -12.57 2.99 12.42
CA ARG A 150 -11.47 3.92 12.59
C ARG A 150 -10.29 3.54 11.70
N MET A 151 -9.56 4.55 11.24
CA MET A 151 -8.24 4.39 10.64
C MET A 151 -7.29 5.47 11.13
N ASP A 152 -6.05 5.09 11.36
CA ASP A 152 -5.00 5.97 11.86
C ASP A 152 -3.70 5.71 11.09
N VAL A 153 -2.86 6.73 11.03
CA VAL A 153 -1.47 6.59 10.62
C VAL A 153 -0.68 6.12 11.82
N ALA A 154 0.11 5.07 11.61
CA ALA A 154 1.03 4.54 12.60
C ALA A 154 2.46 4.56 12.08
N VAL A 155 3.40 4.63 13.00
CA VAL A 155 4.82 4.45 12.74
C VAL A 155 5.34 3.25 13.52
N VAL A 156 6.13 2.44 12.86
CA VAL A 156 6.87 1.34 13.46
C VAL A 156 8.36 1.51 13.24
N GLU A 157 9.15 0.98 14.16
CA GLU A 157 10.59 0.81 13.98
C GLU A 157 10.89 -0.65 13.69
N ILE A 158 11.48 -0.93 12.53
CA ILE A 158 11.81 -2.27 12.05
C ILE A 158 13.24 -2.61 12.44
N GLN A 159 13.45 -3.80 12.99
CA GLN A 159 14.77 -4.32 13.32
C GLN A 159 15.19 -5.41 12.33
N ASN A 160 16.37 -5.28 11.74
CA ASN A 160 16.97 -6.27 10.82
C ASN A 160 16.00 -6.68 9.68
N PRO A 161 15.63 -5.77 8.76
CA PRO A 161 14.73 -6.09 7.67
C PRO A 161 15.29 -7.24 6.80
N PRO A 162 14.47 -8.22 6.37
CA PRO A 162 14.91 -9.34 5.55
C PRO A 162 15.55 -8.96 4.21
N PHE A 163 15.15 -7.82 3.65
CA PHE A 163 15.58 -7.36 2.33
C PHE A 163 15.81 -5.84 2.37
N PRO A 164 16.96 -5.38 2.88
CA PRO A 164 17.26 -3.96 2.94
C PRO A 164 17.49 -3.41 1.52
N VAL A 165 16.87 -2.27 1.22
CA VAL A 165 17.13 -1.51 -0.01
C VAL A 165 18.06 -0.34 0.32
N ARG A 166 19.13 -0.15 -0.46
CA ARG A 166 20.09 0.95 -0.29
C ARG A 166 20.26 1.76 -1.58
N LEU A 167 20.27 3.07 -1.43
CA LEU A 167 20.60 4.01 -2.50
C LEU A 167 22.11 4.27 -2.54
N HIS A 168 22.70 4.29 -3.74
CA HIS A 168 24.10 4.61 -3.98
C HIS A 168 24.26 5.71 -5.05
N PRO A 169 24.88 6.86 -4.75
CA PRO A 169 25.34 7.28 -3.41
C PRO A 169 24.16 7.46 -2.43
N PRO A 170 24.42 7.41 -1.11
CA PRO A 170 23.37 7.64 -0.11
C PRO A 170 22.83 9.07 -0.20
N ASP A 171 21.51 9.22 -0.07
CA ASP A 171 20.83 10.53 -0.15
C ASP A 171 21.04 11.42 1.09
N SER A 172 21.31 10.81 2.24
CA SER A 172 21.55 11.50 3.50
C SER A 172 22.43 10.66 4.43
N ALA A 173 22.77 11.21 5.60
CA ALA A 173 23.35 10.42 6.69
C ALA A 173 22.40 9.24 6.97
N VAL A 174 22.93 8.02 6.81
CA VAL A 174 22.17 6.79 7.06
C VAL A 174 21.91 6.73 8.56
N SER A 175 20.64 6.82 8.96
CA SER A 175 20.27 6.49 10.32
C SER A 175 20.31 4.97 10.47
N ASP A 176 20.87 4.47 11.55
CA ASP A 176 20.82 3.03 11.88
C ASP A 176 19.39 2.58 12.21
N ARG A 177 18.45 3.53 12.40
CA ARG A 177 17.05 3.25 12.74
C ARG A 177 16.18 3.26 11.49
N VAL A 178 15.39 2.19 11.32
CA VAL A 178 14.49 2.01 10.18
C VAL A 178 13.06 2.28 10.61
N PHE A 179 12.59 3.51 10.40
CA PHE A 179 11.19 3.87 10.64
C PHE A 179 10.34 3.62 9.40
N HIS A 180 9.10 3.19 9.63
CA HIS A 180 8.16 2.91 8.56
C HIS A 180 6.77 3.41 8.91
N THR A 181 6.13 4.10 7.96
CA THR A 181 4.76 4.62 8.11
C THR A 181 3.76 3.67 7.48
N ILE A 182 2.72 3.31 8.23
CA ILE A 182 1.66 2.36 7.84
C ILE A 182 0.29 2.87 8.28
N VAL A 183 -0.77 2.16 7.87
CA VAL A 183 -2.15 2.47 8.29
C VAL A 183 -2.65 1.38 9.22
N GLU A 184 -3.12 1.77 10.41
CA GLU A 184 -3.96 0.91 11.23
C GLU A 184 -5.43 1.09 10.82
N ALA A 185 -6.13 -0.02 10.65
CA ALA A 185 -7.56 -0.08 10.42
C ALA A 185 -8.24 -0.94 11.50
N THR A 186 -9.24 -0.37 12.16
CA THR A 186 -10.08 -1.09 13.13
C THR A 186 -11.37 -1.50 12.47
N LEU A 187 -11.62 -2.81 12.36
CA LEU A 187 -12.86 -3.31 11.81
C LEU A 187 -14.04 -2.88 12.68
N ASP A 188 -15.10 -2.39 12.02
CA ASP A 188 -16.35 -2.12 12.71
C ASP A 188 -16.97 -3.42 13.23
N SER A 189 -17.80 -3.31 14.27
CA SER A 189 -18.44 -4.43 14.99
C SER A 189 -17.48 -5.33 15.79
N SER A 190 -16.38 -5.83 15.21
CA SER A 190 -15.46 -6.76 15.89
C SER A 190 -14.34 -6.09 16.68
N GLY A 191 -13.97 -4.86 16.34
CA GLY A 191 -12.85 -4.14 16.97
C GLY A 191 -11.46 -4.72 16.63
N GLU A 192 -11.38 -5.64 15.66
CA GLU A 192 -10.11 -6.21 15.21
C GLU A 192 -9.19 -5.14 14.62
N ARG A 193 -7.92 -5.12 15.04
CA ARG A 193 -6.92 -4.14 14.60
C ARG A 193 -5.99 -4.75 13.57
N TRP A 194 -5.96 -4.15 12.40
CA TRP A 194 -5.20 -4.62 11.25
C TRP A 194 -4.22 -3.54 10.77
N LEU A 195 -3.02 -3.94 10.39
CA LEU A 195 -2.04 -3.09 9.75
C LEU A 195 -2.04 -3.33 8.24
N ILE A 196 -2.31 -2.26 7.49
CA ILE A 196 -2.20 -2.20 6.04
C ILE A 196 -0.82 -1.65 5.70
N ASP A 197 0.03 -2.49 5.12
CA ASP A 197 1.37 -2.11 4.68
C ASP A 197 1.57 -2.44 3.20
N ILE A 198 1.23 -1.49 2.35
CA ILE A 198 1.38 -1.62 0.89
C ILE A 198 2.81 -1.33 0.41
N THR A 199 3.68 -0.81 1.28
CA THR A 199 5.06 -0.41 0.98
C THR A 199 6.12 -1.30 1.63
N GLY A 200 5.72 -2.30 2.43
CA GLY A 200 6.61 -3.18 3.18
C GLY A 200 7.56 -4.02 2.32
N CYS A 201 7.29 -4.15 1.02
CA CYS A 201 8.21 -4.81 0.09
C CYS A 201 9.58 -4.11 -0.01
N GLN A 202 9.68 -2.82 0.36
CA GLN A 202 10.98 -2.13 0.48
C GLN A 202 11.88 -2.72 1.58
N TYR A 203 11.33 -3.56 2.46
CA TYR A 203 12.04 -4.30 3.50
C TYR A 203 11.97 -5.82 3.31
N GLY A 204 11.35 -6.28 2.22
CA GLY A 204 11.14 -7.70 1.94
C GLY A 204 9.88 -8.30 2.54
N PHE A 205 9.00 -7.48 3.13
CA PHE A 205 7.72 -7.98 3.64
C PHE A 205 6.80 -8.35 2.49
N ARG A 206 6.21 -9.55 2.58
CA ARG A 206 5.31 -10.10 1.55
C ARG A 206 3.86 -9.77 1.84
N ASP A 207 3.48 -9.79 3.11
CA ASP A 207 2.10 -9.60 3.54
C ASP A 207 1.78 -8.11 3.63
N ILE A 208 0.74 -7.69 2.91
CA ILE A 208 0.29 -6.29 2.87
C ILE A 208 -0.81 -5.97 3.89
N LEU A 209 -1.30 -7.01 4.58
CA LEU A 209 -2.34 -6.93 5.58
C LEU A 209 -2.08 -8.00 6.63
N LEU A 210 -1.83 -7.56 7.86
CA LEU A 210 -1.65 -8.46 9.01
C LEU A 210 -2.38 -7.89 10.23
N PRO A 211 -2.85 -8.75 11.15
CA PRO A 211 -3.25 -8.32 12.48
C PRO A 211 -2.10 -7.59 13.18
N LEU A 212 -2.41 -6.57 13.99
CA LEU A 212 -1.40 -5.73 14.64
C LEU A 212 -0.32 -6.56 15.37
N GLU A 213 -0.72 -7.49 16.24
CA GLU A 213 0.22 -8.30 17.01
C GLU A 213 1.09 -9.17 16.09
N LYS A 214 0.49 -9.81 15.09
CA LYS A 214 1.18 -10.65 14.11
C LYS A 214 2.18 -9.86 13.29
N TYR A 215 1.82 -8.66 12.84
CA TYR A 215 2.71 -7.77 12.12
C TYR A 215 3.94 -7.41 12.96
N MET A 216 3.73 -6.99 14.22
CA MET A 216 4.82 -6.59 15.12
C MET A 216 5.83 -7.72 15.34
N THR A 217 5.35 -8.94 15.57
CA THR A 217 6.20 -10.11 15.78
C THR A 217 6.86 -10.59 14.48
N GLN A 218 6.09 -10.76 13.42
CA GLN A 218 6.58 -11.32 12.14
C GLN A 218 7.63 -10.42 11.48
N ASN A 219 7.45 -9.10 11.59
CA ASN A 219 8.33 -8.11 10.95
C ASN A 219 9.35 -7.52 11.93
N ASN A 220 9.52 -8.14 13.11
CA ASN A 220 10.52 -7.77 14.11
C ASN A 220 10.52 -6.27 14.45
N CYS A 221 9.34 -5.72 14.72
CA CYS A 221 9.19 -4.29 15.04
C CYS A 221 9.45 -4.03 16.53
N SER A 222 10.35 -3.09 16.85
CA SER A 222 10.72 -2.75 18.22
C SER A 222 9.79 -1.73 18.87
N SER A 223 9.09 -0.93 18.08
CA SER A 223 8.16 0.09 18.58
C SER A 223 6.95 0.26 17.66
N TYR A 224 5.86 0.73 18.25
CA TYR A 224 4.59 1.00 17.60
C TYR A 224 4.01 2.30 18.18
N GLU A 225 3.77 3.29 17.33
CA GLU A 225 3.19 4.57 17.71
C GLU A 225 2.04 4.95 16.78
N LEU A 226 0.87 5.26 17.37
CA LEU A 226 -0.24 5.87 16.66
C LEU A 226 -0.03 7.37 16.60
N LEU A 227 -0.01 7.94 15.39
CA LEU A 227 0.22 9.37 15.20
C LEU A 227 -1.10 10.15 15.19
N GLN A 228 -1.86 9.98 14.11
CA GLN A 228 -3.04 10.79 13.85
C GLN A 228 -4.09 10.02 13.04
N PRO A 229 -5.38 10.42 13.12
CA PRO A 229 -6.42 9.87 12.26
C PRO A 229 -6.03 9.96 10.79
N TYR A 230 -6.42 8.96 9.99
CA TYR A 230 -6.04 8.87 8.58
C TYR A 230 -6.87 9.80 7.66
N GLY A 231 -6.71 11.11 7.87
CA GLY A 231 -7.45 12.18 7.19
C GLY A 231 -6.76 12.82 5.99
N HIS A 232 -5.57 12.34 5.60
CA HIS A 232 -4.73 12.95 4.57
C HIS A 232 -5.44 13.07 3.21
N THR A 233 -5.23 14.19 2.53
CA THR A 233 -5.55 14.39 1.11
C THR A 233 -4.35 13.95 0.26
N GLU A 234 -4.55 13.88 -1.05
CA GLU A 234 -3.51 13.48 -2.01
C GLU A 234 -2.24 14.35 -1.94
N THR A 235 -2.31 15.55 -1.36
CA THR A 235 -1.18 16.50 -1.26
C THR A 235 -0.75 16.84 0.17
N THR A 236 -1.33 16.25 1.23
CA THR A 236 -1.09 16.69 2.62
C THR A 236 0.39 16.78 2.99
N ASP A 237 1.18 15.73 2.74
CA ASP A 237 2.63 15.72 3.01
C ASP A 237 3.37 16.81 2.24
N GLN A 238 2.97 17.09 0.99
CA GLN A 238 3.57 18.13 0.16
C GLN A 238 3.22 19.53 0.64
N ASP A 239 2.00 19.73 1.16
CA ASP A 239 1.55 20.99 1.74
C ASP A 239 2.22 21.28 3.10
N GLU A 240 2.58 20.22 3.83
CA GLU A 240 3.25 20.29 5.13
C GLU A 240 4.78 20.36 5.02
N LEU A 241 5.36 19.79 3.96
CA LEU A 241 6.81 19.68 3.78
C LEU A 241 7.56 21.02 3.94
N PRO A 242 7.13 22.16 3.34
CA PRO A 242 7.76 23.47 3.54
C PRO A 242 7.80 23.94 5.00
N ARG A 243 6.94 23.39 5.86
CA ARG A 243 6.82 23.72 7.29
C ARG A 243 7.49 22.68 8.19
N SER A 244 8.13 21.66 7.62
CA SER A 244 8.81 20.63 8.42
C SER A 244 10.00 21.20 9.18
N PRO A 245 10.37 20.62 10.34
CA PRO A 245 11.54 21.05 11.11
C PRO A 245 12.83 21.07 10.27
N PHE A 246 12.98 20.14 9.32
CA PHE A 246 14.11 20.11 8.41
C PHE A 246 14.23 21.42 7.63
N PHE A 247 13.17 21.84 6.94
CA PHE A 247 13.18 23.08 6.18
C PHE A 247 13.30 24.31 7.06
N ILE A 248 12.66 24.35 8.23
CA ILE A 248 12.77 25.47 9.17
C ILE A 248 14.24 25.66 9.61
N LEU A 249 14.93 24.56 9.92
CA LEU A 249 16.32 24.59 10.39
C LEU A 249 17.32 24.92 9.26
N THR A 250 16.97 24.65 8.00
CA THR A 250 17.83 24.97 6.84
C THR A 250 17.49 26.30 6.16
N GLY A 251 16.66 27.16 6.76
CA GLY A 251 16.32 28.48 6.21
C GLY A 251 15.19 28.48 5.17
N GLY A 252 14.38 27.43 5.14
CA GLY A 252 13.24 27.23 4.24
C GLY A 252 13.59 26.52 2.92
N PRO A 253 12.58 26.09 2.14
CA PRO A 253 12.81 25.52 0.81
C PRO A 253 13.26 26.60 -0.17
N ASN A 254 14.23 26.27 -1.01
CA ASN A 254 14.62 27.14 -2.13
C ASN A 254 13.60 27.07 -3.28
N GLU A 255 13.71 27.97 -4.25
CA GLU A 255 12.78 28.05 -5.41
C GLU A 255 12.66 26.73 -6.17
N ARG A 256 13.77 26.01 -6.31
CA ARG A 256 13.82 24.73 -7.03
C ARG A 256 13.07 23.62 -6.27
N GLN A 257 13.15 23.61 -4.94
CA GLN A 257 12.39 22.69 -4.08
C GLN A 257 10.90 23.02 -4.08
N LEU A 258 10.54 24.31 -4.03
CA LEU A 258 9.13 24.73 -4.14
C LEU A 258 8.53 24.34 -5.51
N ALA A 259 9.30 24.46 -6.59
CA ALA A 259 8.87 24.03 -7.92
C ALA A 259 8.65 22.51 -7.99
N ASP A 260 9.55 21.70 -7.41
CA ASP A 260 9.39 20.24 -7.33
C ASP A 260 8.12 19.84 -6.54
N ILE A 261 7.86 20.50 -5.41
CA ILE A 261 6.64 20.31 -4.61
C ILE A 261 5.38 20.57 -5.46
N GLU A 262 5.33 21.68 -6.21
CA GLU A 262 4.15 21.97 -7.05
C GLU A 262 4.01 21.03 -8.25
N ILE A 263 5.12 20.58 -8.85
CA ILE A 263 5.10 19.53 -9.89
C ILE A 263 4.50 18.24 -9.33
N GLU A 264 4.97 17.79 -8.17
CA GLU A 264 4.47 16.60 -7.48
C GLU A 264 2.97 16.74 -7.18
N LYS A 265 2.54 17.86 -6.59
CA LYS A 265 1.12 18.15 -6.33
C LYS A 265 0.28 18.09 -7.59
N GLY A 266 0.82 18.52 -8.73
CA GLY A 266 0.18 18.39 -10.04
C GLY A 266 -0.12 16.94 -10.42
N TYR A 267 0.88 16.06 -10.35
CA TYR A 267 0.71 14.63 -10.61
C TYR A 267 -0.33 14.00 -9.67
N ARG A 268 -0.27 14.32 -8.39
CA ARG A 268 -1.17 13.75 -7.38
C ARG A 268 -2.62 14.20 -7.53
N ARG A 269 -2.84 15.49 -7.85
CA ARG A 269 -4.19 16.01 -8.18
C ARG A 269 -4.74 15.34 -9.44
N HIS A 270 -3.89 15.11 -10.43
CA HIS A 270 -4.28 14.37 -11.64
C HIS A 270 -4.68 12.93 -11.31
N PHE A 271 -3.89 12.19 -10.53
CA PHE A 271 -4.26 10.88 -10.02
C PHE A 271 -5.58 10.91 -9.25
N ALA A 272 -5.79 11.92 -8.41
CA ALA A 272 -7.02 12.07 -7.64
C ALA A 272 -8.27 12.25 -8.51
N THR A 273 -8.15 12.76 -9.75
CA THR A 273 -9.30 12.80 -10.69
C THR A 273 -9.77 11.40 -11.10
N LEU A 274 -8.84 10.47 -11.34
CA LEU A 274 -9.17 9.08 -11.62
C LEU A 274 -9.81 8.44 -10.39
N VAL A 275 -9.20 8.62 -9.22
CA VAL A 275 -9.72 8.15 -7.93
C VAL A 275 -11.17 8.61 -7.74
N ARG A 276 -11.50 9.88 -7.97
CA ARG A 276 -12.89 10.38 -7.88
C ARG A 276 -13.86 9.76 -8.88
N ALA A 277 -13.37 9.28 -10.02
CA ALA A 277 -14.18 8.62 -11.05
C ALA A 277 -14.41 7.11 -10.80
N LEU A 278 -13.74 6.51 -9.81
CA LEU A 278 -13.89 5.09 -9.49
C LEU A 278 -15.16 4.80 -8.68
N PHE A 279 -15.84 3.69 -9.01
CA PHE A 279 -17.00 3.19 -8.29
C PHE A 279 -16.60 2.16 -7.21
N TYR A 280 -16.22 2.65 -6.03
CA TYR A 280 -15.55 1.86 -4.99
C TYR A 280 -16.29 0.63 -4.49
N GLN A 281 -17.61 0.73 -4.29
CA GLN A 281 -18.40 -0.37 -3.71
C GLN A 281 -18.35 -1.65 -4.55
N VAL A 282 -18.12 -1.53 -5.86
CA VAL A 282 -18.06 -2.67 -6.78
C VAL A 282 -16.66 -3.29 -6.82
N LEU A 283 -15.61 -2.52 -6.50
CA LEU A 283 -14.21 -2.95 -6.70
C LEU A 283 -13.79 -4.07 -5.75
N THR A 284 -14.41 -4.19 -4.58
CA THR A 284 -14.05 -5.19 -3.57
C THR A 284 -15.01 -6.38 -3.53
N GLN A 285 -16.04 -6.40 -4.38
CA GLN A 285 -17.08 -7.44 -4.41
C GLN A 285 -16.81 -8.51 -5.47
N GLY A 286 -17.69 -9.51 -5.55
CA GLY A 286 -17.64 -10.58 -6.54
C GLY A 286 -16.68 -11.73 -6.20
N SER A 287 -16.56 -12.68 -7.13
CA SER A 287 -15.66 -13.83 -7.01
C SER A 287 -14.19 -13.42 -7.02
N ASP A 288 -13.29 -14.30 -6.60
CA ASP A 288 -11.85 -14.00 -6.61
C ASP A 288 -11.30 -13.81 -8.03
N ALA A 289 -11.84 -14.54 -9.01
CA ALA A 289 -11.50 -14.33 -10.43
C ALA A 289 -11.98 -12.98 -10.96
N HIS A 290 -13.18 -12.53 -10.58
CA HIS A 290 -13.66 -11.20 -10.92
C HIS A 290 -12.78 -10.12 -10.30
N PHE A 291 -12.44 -10.27 -9.03
CA PHE A 291 -11.57 -9.33 -8.32
C PHE A 291 -10.16 -9.25 -8.94
N ALA A 292 -9.59 -10.38 -9.39
CA ALA A 292 -8.32 -10.37 -10.11
C ALA A 292 -8.39 -9.53 -11.39
N ALA A 293 -9.46 -9.68 -12.19
CA ALA A 293 -9.67 -8.84 -13.38
C ALA A 293 -9.86 -7.35 -13.04
N VAL A 294 -10.48 -7.04 -11.89
CA VAL A 294 -10.60 -5.65 -11.40
C VAL A 294 -9.23 -5.06 -11.06
N LEU A 295 -8.33 -5.83 -10.43
CA LEU A 295 -6.97 -5.38 -10.13
C LEU A 295 -6.20 -5.03 -11.41
N ASP A 296 -6.21 -5.93 -12.40
CA ASP A 296 -5.52 -5.71 -13.68
C ASP A 296 -6.08 -4.49 -14.41
N ASN A 297 -7.40 -4.33 -14.41
CA ASN A 297 -8.06 -3.18 -15.02
C ASN A 297 -7.70 -1.87 -14.32
N LEU A 298 -7.64 -1.87 -12.99
CA LEU A 298 -7.22 -0.69 -12.21
C LEU A 298 -5.79 -0.29 -12.57
N ALA A 299 -4.86 -1.24 -12.57
CA ALA A 299 -3.46 -0.98 -12.91
C ALA A 299 -3.33 -0.33 -14.30
N HIS A 300 -3.99 -0.92 -15.31
CA HIS A 300 -3.99 -0.38 -16.66
C HIS A 300 -4.60 1.03 -16.75
N LYS A 301 -5.70 1.29 -16.03
CA LYS A 301 -6.33 2.62 -15.97
C LYS A 301 -5.41 3.66 -15.33
N VAL A 302 -4.73 3.31 -14.24
CA VAL A 302 -3.78 4.21 -13.57
C VAL A 302 -2.63 4.55 -14.52
N ILE A 303 -2.00 3.55 -15.14
CA ILE A 303 -0.90 3.78 -16.09
C ILE A 303 -1.34 4.68 -17.23
N THR A 304 -2.49 4.37 -17.86
CA THR A 304 -3.02 5.14 -19.00
C THR A 304 -3.32 6.59 -18.59
N HIS A 305 -4.01 6.77 -17.48
CA HIS A 305 -4.39 8.09 -16.96
C HIS A 305 -3.18 8.93 -16.59
N MET A 306 -2.20 8.35 -15.89
CA MET A 306 -1.00 9.08 -15.50
C MET A 306 -0.11 9.43 -16.69
N SER A 307 -0.03 8.56 -17.71
CA SER A 307 0.77 8.80 -18.91
C SER A 307 0.29 9.98 -19.75
N SER A 308 -1.00 10.33 -19.65
CA SER A 308 -1.57 11.48 -20.36
C SER A 308 -1.29 12.81 -19.68
N TYR A 309 -0.79 12.82 -18.44
CA TYR A 309 -0.50 14.06 -17.73
C TYR A 309 0.74 14.75 -18.30
N ARG A 310 0.68 16.07 -18.37
CA ARG A 310 1.80 16.94 -18.72
C ARG A 310 1.89 18.01 -17.64
N PRO A 311 2.88 17.95 -16.73
CA PRO A 311 3.03 18.98 -15.71
C PRO A 311 3.29 20.31 -16.40
N GLN A 312 2.60 21.36 -15.95
CA GLN A 312 2.94 22.71 -16.35
C GLN A 312 4.28 23.05 -15.69
N MET A 313 5.36 23.01 -16.46
CA MET A 313 6.63 23.57 -15.99
C MET A 313 6.45 25.09 -15.97
N GLY A 314 6.16 25.64 -14.78
CA GLY A 314 6.38 27.07 -14.53
C GLY A 314 7.80 27.43 -14.98
N ALA A 315 7.99 28.65 -15.47
CA ALA A 315 9.15 29.13 -16.25
C ALA A 315 10.54 29.03 -15.59
N TYR A 316 10.96 27.84 -15.15
CA TYR A 316 12.33 27.55 -14.78
C TYR A 316 13.09 27.19 -16.06
N ARG A 317 13.32 28.19 -16.91
CA ARG A 317 14.42 28.11 -17.87
C ARG A 317 15.69 28.29 -17.04
N GLU A 318 16.54 27.26 -17.03
CA GLU A 318 17.91 27.38 -16.58
C GLU A 318 18.50 28.67 -17.17
N ARG A 319 18.83 29.64 -16.32
CA ARG A 319 19.84 30.63 -16.71
C ARG A 319 21.14 29.85 -16.68
N THR A 320 21.46 29.18 -17.77
CA THR A 320 22.83 28.77 -18.08
C THR A 320 23.66 30.05 -18.12
N THR A 321 24.33 30.33 -17.01
CA THR A 321 25.41 31.30 -16.96
C THR A 321 26.58 30.70 -17.73
N HIS A 322 26.79 31.19 -18.95
CA HIS A 322 28.05 31.11 -19.67
C HIS A 322 29.08 32.06 -19.05
#